data_AF-A0A8H3E7D5-F1
#
_entry.id   AF-A0A8H3E7D5-F1
#
_cell.length_a   1.000
_cell.length_b   1.000
_cell.length_c   1.000
_cell.angle_alpha   90.00
_cell.angle_beta   90.00
_cell.angle_gamma   90.00
#
_symmetry.space_group_name_H-M   'P 1'
#
loop_
_entity.id
_entity.type
_entity.pdbx_description
1 polymer ?
#
loop_
_entity_poly.entity_id
_entity_poly.type
_entity_poly.pdbx_seq_one_letter_code
_entity_poly.pdbx_strand_id
1 'polypeptide(L)'
;MPSSRRYPSVVSISSNEDDATTVIEISSTSSRHSSLPTTSLATPTPDAPYNLVTGNMISWTCTDGVNTVPNLHNNHATNYFEKVEPDDNAHQKYLEQIGTYIARAVFGYTDTPYFMAGLPGGYSLWRHHSQPKSTQKPREDVYLYGPKRIKKFRSPNEFTMHAVWLMGGGPSNPASCECKHCGTLDSQIQINKRFGLPGQHDIQDHHHHS
;
A
#
# COMPACT_ATOMS: atom_id res chain seq x y z
N MET A 1 35.08 -1.49 44.17
CA MET A 1 35.43 -2.32 45.35
C MET A 1 34.16 -2.53 46.14
N PRO A 2 33.79 -3.75 46.55
CA PRO A 2 34.32 -5.09 46.18
C PRO A 2 34.08 -5.40 44.67
N SER A 3 34.51 -6.49 44.00
CA SER A 3 34.98 -7.85 44.36
C SER A 3 33.86 -8.83 44.76
N SER A 4 33.81 -10.12 44.40
CA SER A 4 34.40 -10.94 43.32
C SER A 4 33.90 -12.39 43.56
N ARG A 5 33.61 -13.17 42.49
CA ARG A 5 33.97 -14.61 42.35
C ARG A 5 33.50 -15.18 41.01
N ARG A 6 34.10 -16.31 40.61
CA ARG A 6 33.82 -17.11 39.39
C ARG A 6 33.68 -18.59 39.77
N TYR A 7 33.15 -19.40 38.84
CA TYR A 7 33.46 -20.85 38.65
C TYR A 7 32.97 -21.85 39.73
N PRO A 8 32.99 -23.20 39.47
CA PRO A 8 32.90 -23.94 38.18
C PRO A 8 32.04 -25.25 38.17
N SER A 9 31.55 -25.64 36.97
CA SER A 9 31.53 -27.01 36.37
C SER A 9 30.90 -28.25 37.08
N VAL A 10 31.01 -29.44 36.41
CA VAL A 10 30.80 -30.85 36.86
C VAL A 10 29.35 -31.40 36.73
N VAL A 11 29.04 -32.58 36.15
CA VAL A 11 29.79 -33.59 35.31
C VAL A 11 28.82 -34.45 34.46
N SER A 12 29.34 -35.22 33.48
CA SER A 12 28.65 -36.12 32.53
C SER A 12 28.43 -37.57 33.00
N ILE A 13 27.46 -38.28 32.39
CA ILE A 13 27.46 -39.74 32.08
C ILE A 13 26.51 -39.97 30.86
N SER A 14 26.94 -40.58 29.75
CA SER A 14 26.98 -42.03 29.43
C SER A 14 25.57 -42.63 29.29
N SER A 15 25.01 -43.07 28.14
CA SER A 15 25.45 -43.92 26.99
C SER A 15 24.80 -45.33 27.04
N ASN A 16 24.92 -46.09 25.93
CA ASN A 16 24.35 -47.41 25.58
C ASN A 16 22.97 -47.30 24.88
N GLU A 17 22.69 -47.66 23.62
CA GLU A 17 23.19 -48.63 22.59
C GLU A 17 22.25 -49.84 22.36
N ASP A 18 22.37 -50.46 21.16
CA ASP A 18 21.60 -51.60 20.59
C ASP A 18 20.09 -51.35 20.29
N ASP A 19 19.42 -51.78 19.20
CA ASP A 19 19.74 -52.19 17.81
C ASP A 19 18.41 -51.96 16.97
N ALA A 20 18.13 -52.25 15.68
CA ALA A 20 18.77 -53.10 14.66
C ALA A 20 18.49 -52.70 13.18
N THR A 21 19.58 -52.63 12.40
CA THR A 21 19.84 -53.40 11.16
C THR A 21 18.90 -53.31 9.93
N THR A 22 19.31 -52.45 8.99
CA THR A 22 19.27 -52.53 7.49
C THR A 22 18.05 -53.06 6.71
N VAL A 23 17.67 -52.29 5.68
CA VAL A 23 17.84 -52.73 4.26
C VAL A 23 18.48 -51.57 3.48
N ILE A 24 19.37 -51.86 2.53
CA ILE A 24 19.92 -50.88 1.57
C ILE A 24 19.55 -51.37 0.17
N GLU A 25 19.03 -50.48 -0.68
CA GLU A 25 18.97 -50.71 -2.12
C GLU A 25 19.66 -49.55 -2.85
N ILE A 26 20.50 -49.88 -3.84
CA ILE A 26 21.27 -48.91 -4.61
C ILE A 26 20.98 -49.17 -6.09
N SER A 27 20.61 -48.13 -6.83
CA SER A 27 20.56 -48.16 -8.29
C SER A 27 20.91 -46.80 -8.84
N SER A 28 21.86 -46.77 -9.77
CA SER A 28 22.51 -45.53 -10.24
C SER A 28 22.33 -45.34 -11.74
N THR A 29 21.57 -44.30 -12.12
CA THR A 29 21.62 -43.73 -13.47
C THR A 29 21.59 -42.22 -13.38
N SER A 30 22.58 -41.55 -13.96
CA SER A 30 22.63 -40.08 -13.98
C SER A 30 21.65 -39.50 -15.00
N SER A 31 20.92 -38.44 -14.63
CA SER A 31 20.59 -37.39 -15.59
C SER A 31 20.76 -36.01 -14.94
N ARG A 32 21.37 -35.08 -15.67
CA ARG A 32 21.55 -33.69 -15.25
C ARG A 32 20.41 -32.84 -15.80
N HIS A 33 19.41 -32.54 -14.96
CA HIS A 33 18.43 -31.50 -15.26
C HIS A 33 18.53 -30.38 -14.23
N SER A 34 18.81 -29.17 -14.72
CA SER A 34 18.95 -27.97 -13.90
C SER A 34 17.62 -27.62 -13.25
N SER A 35 17.55 -27.74 -11.92
CA SER A 35 16.43 -27.23 -11.13
C SER A 35 16.44 -25.70 -11.15
N LEU A 36 15.72 -25.12 -12.11
CA LEU A 36 15.28 -23.73 -12.01
C LEU A 36 14.53 -23.54 -10.68
N PRO A 37 14.65 -22.38 -10.02
CA PRO A 37 13.81 -22.09 -8.86
C PRO A 37 12.36 -21.97 -9.36
N THR A 38 11.53 -22.97 -9.06
CA THR A 38 10.09 -22.89 -9.29
C THR A 38 9.55 -21.71 -8.52
N THR A 39 9.28 -20.60 -9.21
CA THR A 39 8.58 -19.46 -8.64
C THR A 39 7.20 -19.94 -8.21
N SER A 40 7.03 -20.15 -6.90
CA SER A 40 5.73 -20.52 -6.35
C SER A 40 4.75 -19.39 -6.68
N LEU A 41 3.83 -19.63 -7.61
CA LEU A 41 2.67 -18.76 -7.74
C LEU A 41 1.99 -18.74 -6.37
N ALA A 42 1.80 -17.54 -5.81
CA ALA A 42 1.08 -17.39 -4.58
C ALA A 42 -0.38 -17.77 -4.85
N THR A 43 -0.82 -18.90 -4.29
CA THR A 43 -2.22 -19.34 -4.40
C THR A 43 -3.12 -18.23 -3.86
N PRO A 44 -4.07 -17.68 -4.64
CA PRO A 44 -4.98 -16.67 -4.13
C PRO A 44 -5.81 -17.26 -2.98
N THR A 45 -5.85 -16.56 -1.85
CA THR A 45 -6.58 -17.00 -0.66
C THR A 45 -8.09 -17.02 -0.95
N PRO A 46 -8.81 -18.13 -0.67
CA PRO A 46 -10.23 -18.28 -1.01
C PRO A 46 -11.16 -17.21 -0.45
N ASP A 47 -10.78 -16.55 0.64
CA ASP A 47 -11.58 -15.53 1.32
C ASP A 47 -11.54 -14.14 0.64
N ALA A 48 -10.84 -14.01 -0.50
CA ALA A 48 -10.90 -12.79 -1.31
C ALA A 48 -12.33 -12.61 -1.87
N PRO A 49 -13.08 -11.54 -1.49
CA PRO A 49 -14.48 -11.39 -1.85
C PRO A 49 -14.64 -11.00 -3.33
N TYR A 50 -14.66 -12.01 -4.20
CA TYR A 50 -14.79 -11.88 -5.66
C TYR A 50 -16.04 -11.09 -6.08
N ASN A 51 -17.09 -11.08 -5.25
CA ASN A 51 -18.32 -10.30 -5.46
C ASN A 51 -18.11 -8.76 -5.40
N LEU A 52 -16.92 -8.28 -5.01
CA LEU A 52 -16.57 -6.86 -5.13
C LEU A 52 -16.13 -6.45 -6.54
N VAL A 53 -15.71 -7.40 -7.37
CA VAL A 53 -15.11 -7.13 -8.68
C VAL A 53 -16.08 -7.51 -9.79
N THR A 54 -16.45 -6.55 -10.63
CA THR A 54 -17.34 -6.75 -11.78
C THR A 54 -16.67 -6.21 -13.03
N GLY A 55 -16.20 -7.12 -13.90
CA GLY A 55 -15.27 -6.76 -14.96
C GLY A 55 -13.99 -6.18 -14.38
N ASN A 56 -13.65 -4.95 -14.77
CA ASN A 56 -12.53 -4.19 -14.22
C ASN A 56 -12.93 -3.14 -13.15
N MET A 57 -14.19 -3.14 -12.69
CA MET A 57 -14.66 -2.27 -11.61
C MET A 57 -14.59 -2.96 -10.24
N ILE A 58 -14.09 -2.25 -9.22
CA ILE A 58 -13.92 -2.74 -7.85
C ILE A 58 -14.79 -1.92 -6.89
N SER A 59 -15.58 -2.61 -6.07
CA SER A 59 -16.45 -2.03 -5.03
C SER A 59 -15.78 -2.01 -3.65
N TRP A 60 -16.10 -1.00 -2.84
CA TRP A 60 -15.60 -0.88 -1.46
C TRP A 60 -16.30 -1.85 -0.51
N THR A 61 -15.55 -2.46 0.43
CA THR A 61 -16.13 -3.23 1.55
C THR A 61 -16.68 -2.33 2.67
N CYS A 62 -16.05 -1.18 2.91
CA CYS A 62 -16.41 -0.27 3.99
C CYS A 62 -15.93 1.18 3.72
N THR A 63 -16.16 2.08 4.69
CA THR A 63 -15.66 3.45 4.69
C THR A 63 -15.47 3.98 6.12
N ASP A 64 -14.52 4.89 6.30
CA ASP A 64 -14.36 5.75 7.49
C ASP A 64 -14.71 7.24 7.20
N GLY A 65 -15.28 7.50 6.01
CA GLY A 65 -15.68 8.82 5.54
C GLY A 65 -16.88 9.39 6.31
N VAL A 66 -16.79 10.67 6.67
CA VAL A 66 -17.83 11.40 7.42
C VAL A 66 -18.24 12.72 6.73
N ASN A 67 -17.99 12.85 5.43
CA ASN A 67 -18.23 14.05 4.63
C ASN A 67 -17.43 15.29 5.10
N THR A 68 -16.16 15.13 5.51
CA THR A 68 -15.30 16.31 5.68
C THR A 68 -15.09 17.03 4.33
N VAL A 69 -14.93 18.34 4.38
CA VAL A 69 -14.76 19.23 3.21
C VAL A 69 -13.64 20.25 3.47
N PRO A 70 -13.07 20.91 2.44
CA PRO A 70 -12.20 22.07 2.61
C PRO A 70 -12.87 23.21 3.40
N ASN A 71 -12.06 24.09 3.99
CA ASN A 71 -12.56 25.35 4.54
C ASN A 71 -12.80 26.34 3.39
N LEU A 72 -14.07 26.57 3.05
CA LEU A 72 -14.52 27.45 1.97
C LEU A 72 -14.61 28.93 2.38
N HIS A 73 -14.44 29.27 3.66
CA HIS A 73 -14.72 30.61 4.20
C HIS A 73 -13.77 31.71 3.65
N ASN A 74 -12.55 31.32 3.25
CA ASN A 74 -11.51 32.22 2.76
C ASN A 74 -11.29 32.07 1.24
N ASN A 75 -12.33 31.71 0.49
CA ASN A 75 -12.27 31.65 -0.97
C ASN A 75 -12.09 33.07 -1.55
N HIS A 76 -10.99 33.29 -2.26
CA HIS A 76 -10.69 34.52 -3.02
C HIS A 76 -10.34 34.16 -4.46
N ALA A 77 -10.37 35.13 -5.38
CA ALA A 77 -10.22 34.89 -6.83
C ALA A 77 -8.96 34.11 -7.27
N THR A 78 -7.89 34.12 -6.47
CA THR A 78 -6.63 33.38 -6.74
C THR A 78 -6.33 32.29 -5.70
N ASN A 79 -7.29 31.96 -4.84
CA ASN A 79 -7.19 30.94 -3.79
C ASN A 79 -8.59 30.44 -3.40
N TYR A 80 -9.10 29.41 -4.06
CA TYR A 80 -10.44 28.87 -3.82
C TYR A 80 -10.51 27.35 -4.06
N PHE A 81 -11.54 26.72 -3.49
CA PHE A 81 -11.84 25.31 -3.69
C PHE A 81 -13.14 25.13 -4.48
N GLU A 82 -13.13 24.22 -5.44
CA GLU A 82 -14.30 23.68 -6.12
C GLU A 82 -14.36 22.16 -5.96
N LYS A 83 -15.57 21.58 -6.05
CA LYS A 83 -15.77 20.13 -5.96
C LYS A 83 -15.50 19.50 -7.33
N VAL A 84 -14.82 18.35 -7.34
CA VAL A 84 -14.54 17.59 -8.56
C VAL A 84 -15.65 16.55 -8.75
N GLU A 85 -16.51 16.79 -9.74
CA GLU A 85 -17.65 15.92 -10.03
C GLU A 85 -17.25 14.57 -10.63
N PRO A 86 -18.10 13.52 -10.59
CA PRO A 86 -17.73 12.16 -10.98
C PRO A 86 -17.32 11.98 -12.44
N ASP A 87 -17.80 12.84 -13.34
CA ASP A 87 -17.51 12.85 -14.77
C ASP A 87 -16.20 13.60 -15.13
N ASP A 88 -15.62 14.35 -14.19
CA ASP A 88 -14.34 15.05 -14.39
C ASP A 88 -13.20 14.05 -14.62
N ASN A 89 -12.35 14.32 -15.61
CA ASN A 89 -11.21 13.47 -15.96
C ASN A 89 -10.23 13.27 -14.78
N ALA A 90 -10.12 14.23 -13.87
CA ALA A 90 -9.34 14.11 -12.64
C ALA A 90 -9.99 13.15 -11.63
N HIS A 91 -11.33 13.06 -11.60
CA HIS A 91 -12.03 12.06 -10.79
C HIS A 91 -11.76 10.66 -11.33
N GLN A 92 -11.97 10.46 -12.64
CA GLN A 92 -11.78 9.17 -13.30
C GLN A 92 -10.34 8.63 -13.14
N LYS A 93 -9.33 9.49 -13.36
CA LYS A 93 -7.92 9.13 -13.12
C LYS A 93 -7.61 8.81 -11.65
N TYR A 94 -8.31 9.42 -10.69
CA TYR A 94 -8.17 9.08 -9.27
C TYR A 94 -8.70 7.66 -9.01
N LEU A 95 -9.87 7.30 -9.57
CA LEU A 95 -10.45 5.96 -9.43
C LEU A 95 -9.64 4.89 -10.16
N GLU A 96 -9.04 5.22 -11.30
CA GLU A 96 -8.13 4.36 -12.07
C GLU A 96 -6.85 4.03 -11.31
N GLN A 97 -6.16 5.03 -10.76
CA GLN A 97 -4.89 4.82 -10.04
C GLN A 97 -5.08 4.01 -8.75
N ILE A 98 -6.16 4.29 -8.00
CA ILE A 98 -6.50 3.53 -6.80
C ILE A 98 -6.99 2.11 -7.14
N GLY A 99 -7.86 1.98 -8.15
CA GLY A 99 -8.40 0.69 -8.60
C GLY A 99 -7.33 -0.24 -9.15
N THR A 100 -6.46 0.25 -10.02
CA THR A 100 -5.34 -0.51 -10.60
C THR A 100 -4.33 -0.95 -9.53
N TYR A 101 -4.07 -0.12 -8.51
CA TYR A 101 -3.25 -0.57 -7.39
C TYR A 101 -3.94 -1.64 -6.53
N ILE A 102 -5.23 -1.47 -6.20
CA ILE A 102 -6.00 -2.45 -5.39
C ILE A 102 -6.14 -3.79 -6.13
N ALA A 103 -6.39 -3.77 -7.44
CA ALA A 103 -6.42 -4.95 -8.30
C ALA A 103 -5.15 -5.79 -8.13
N ARG A 104 -3.99 -5.15 -8.22
CA ARG A 104 -2.67 -5.78 -8.04
C ARG A 104 -2.39 -6.22 -6.60
N ALA A 105 -2.68 -5.35 -5.62
CA ALA A 105 -2.24 -5.53 -4.23
C ALA A 105 -3.18 -6.36 -3.35
N VAL A 106 -4.47 -6.45 -3.70
CA VAL A 106 -5.50 -7.17 -2.93
C VAL A 106 -5.99 -8.41 -3.66
N PHE A 107 -6.06 -8.39 -4.99
CA PHE A 107 -6.61 -9.49 -5.81
C PHE A 107 -5.57 -10.19 -6.72
N GLY A 108 -4.37 -9.62 -6.88
CA GLY A 108 -3.30 -10.16 -7.72
C GLY A 108 -3.46 -9.91 -9.24
N TYR A 109 -4.47 -9.14 -9.67
CA TYR A 109 -4.72 -8.87 -11.09
C TYR A 109 -3.70 -7.89 -11.69
N THR A 110 -3.35 -8.08 -12.96
CA THR A 110 -2.24 -7.36 -13.63
C THR A 110 -2.51 -7.00 -15.10
N ASP A 111 -3.65 -7.42 -15.63
CA ASP A 111 -4.23 -7.16 -16.94
C ASP A 111 -4.91 -5.78 -17.00
N THR A 112 -4.14 -4.74 -16.67
CA THR A 112 -4.58 -3.34 -16.46
C THR A 112 -5.36 -2.71 -17.63
N PRO A 113 -6.26 -1.73 -17.37
CA PRO A 113 -6.48 -1.03 -16.10
C PRO A 113 -7.79 -1.40 -15.37
N TYR A 114 -7.76 -1.24 -14.04
CA TYR A 114 -8.89 -1.40 -13.12
C TYR A 114 -9.28 -0.07 -12.48
N PHE A 115 -10.56 0.06 -12.11
CA PHE A 115 -11.16 1.28 -11.57
C PHE A 115 -11.93 0.98 -10.29
N MET A 116 -11.91 1.88 -9.32
CA MET A 116 -12.91 1.83 -8.25
C MET A 116 -14.28 2.26 -8.79
N ALA A 117 -15.36 1.64 -8.33
CA ALA A 117 -16.74 1.97 -8.73
C ALA A 117 -17.20 3.39 -8.32
N GLY A 118 -16.40 4.07 -7.49
CA GLY A 118 -16.58 5.43 -7.00
C GLY A 118 -15.60 5.72 -5.86
N LEU A 119 -15.71 6.88 -5.23
CA LEU A 119 -15.05 7.13 -3.94
C LEU A 119 -15.74 6.33 -2.82
N PRO A 120 -15.08 6.05 -1.67
CA PRO A 120 -15.76 5.43 -0.54
C PRO A 120 -16.89 6.33 -0.01
N GLY A 121 -17.90 5.74 0.64
CA GLY A 121 -19.04 6.51 1.18
C GLY A 121 -18.57 7.64 2.10
N GLY A 122 -19.05 8.87 1.88
CA GLY A 122 -18.66 10.03 2.69
C GLY A 122 -17.29 10.64 2.35
N TYR A 123 -16.68 10.29 1.22
CA TYR A 123 -15.51 10.96 0.64
C TYR A 123 -15.88 11.91 -0.51
N SER A 124 -15.03 12.91 -0.78
CA SER A 124 -15.17 13.82 -1.92
C SER A 124 -13.82 14.38 -2.40
N LEU A 125 -13.69 14.54 -3.72
CA LEU A 125 -12.53 15.20 -4.35
C LEU A 125 -12.81 16.69 -4.53
N TRP A 126 -11.79 17.51 -4.28
CA TRP A 126 -11.84 18.97 -4.42
C TRP A 126 -10.58 19.48 -5.13
N ARG A 127 -10.76 20.35 -6.13
CA ARG A 127 -9.68 21.04 -6.83
C ARG A 127 -9.42 22.35 -6.09
N HIS A 128 -8.18 22.52 -5.64
CA HIS A 128 -7.69 23.76 -5.02
C HIS A 128 -6.99 24.59 -6.09
N HIS A 129 -7.65 25.67 -6.49
CA HIS A 129 -7.06 26.72 -7.32
C HIS A 129 -6.23 27.65 -6.44
N SER A 130 -4.96 27.87 -6.79
CA SER A 130 -4.03 28.67 -5.99
C SER A 130 -3.00 29.41 -6.85
N GLN A 131 -2.57 30.60 -6.40
CA GLN A 131 -1.42 31.31 -6.99
C GLN A 131 -0.38 31.61 -5.90
N PRO A 132 0.63 30.74 -5.70
CA PRO A 132 1.61 30.92 -4.62
C PRO A 132 2.48 32.16 -4.84
N LYS A 133 2.56 33.04 -3.83
CA LYS A 133 3.31 34.32 -3.89
C LYS A 133 4.79 34.19 -4.31
N SER A 134 5.40 33.03 -4.08
CA SER A 134 6.78 32.73 -4.45
C SER A 134 6.98 32.41 -5.93
N THR A 135 5.96 31.90 -6.62
CA THR A 135 6.03 31.51 -8.04
C THR A 135 5.25 32.44 -8.95
N GLN A 136 4.22 33.10 -8.41
CA GLN A 136 3.21 33.90 -9.14
C GLN A 136 2.50 33.16 -10.29
N LYS A 137 2.68 31.84 -10.40
CA LYS A 137 2.01 31.00 -11.40
C LYS A 137 0.75 30.38 -10.79
N PRO A 138 -0.39 30.39 -11.50
CA PRO A 138 -1.54 29.57 -11.14
C PRO A 138 -1.15 28.09 -11.03
N ARG A 139 -1.73 27.41 -10.04
CA ARG A 139 -1.56 25.99 -9.77
C ARG A 139 -2.88 25.41 -9.28
N GLU A 140 -3.27 24.31 -9.91
CA GLU A 140 -4.35 23.43 -9.47
C GLU A 140 -3.75 22.22 -8.75
N ASP A 141 -4.30 21.89 -7.58
CA ASP A 141 -4.06 20.61 -6.92
C ASP A 141 -5.41 19.90 -6.67
N VAL A 142 -5.51 18.61 -6.96
CA VAL A 142 -6.70 17.80 -6.62
C VAL A 142 -6.46 17.04 -5.32
N TYR A 143 -7.37 17.21 -4.37
CA TYR A 143 -7.25 16.70 -3.00
C TYR A 143 -8.48 15.88 -2.59
N LEU A 144 -8.24 14.78 -1.88
CA LEU A 144 -9.30 13.92 -1.37
C LEU A 144 -9.59 14.25 0.11
N TYR A 145 -10.87 14.48 0.40
CA TYR A 145 -11.42 14.67 1.73
C TYR A 145 -12.39 13.53 2.06
N GLY A 146 -12.62 13.25 3.35
CA GLY A 146 -13.59 12.24 3.79
C GLY A 146 -13.60 12.02 5.30
N PRO A 147 -12.53 11.45 5.89
CA PRO A 147 -12.55 10.93 7.25
C PRO A 147 -12.16 11.98 8.30
N LYS A 148 -12.69 11.84 9.52
CA LYS A 148 -12.63 12.89 10.57
C LYS A 148 -11.21 13.28 11.02
N ARG A 149 -10.25 12.34 10.97
CA ARG A 149 -8.90 12.52 11.54
C ARG A 149 -7.86 13.02 10.53
N ILE A 150 -8.16 12.98 9.23
CA ILE A 150 -7.20 13.29 8.16
C ILE A 150 -7.65 14.56 7.46
N LYS A 151 -6.84 15.62 7.50
CA LYS A 151 -7.22 16.94 6.97
C LYS A 151 -7.52 16.93 5.46
N LYS A 152 -6.77 16.11 4.71
CA LYS A 152 -6.95 15.72 3.30
C LYS A 152 -5.79 14.81 2.89
N PHE A 153 -6.01 13.93 1.92
CA PHE A 153 -4.93 13.29 1.16
C PHE A 153 -4.58 14.17 -0.04
N ARG A 154 -3.29 14.37 -0.31
CA ARG A 154 -2.81 15.30 -1.35
C ARG A 154 -2.60 14.68 -2.73
N SER A 155 -2.71 13.36 -2.84
CA SER A 155 -2.58 12.59 -4.07
C SER A 155 -3.22 11.20 -3.91
N PRO A 156 -3.44 10.44 -5.00
CA PRO A 156 -3.79 9.03 -4.93
C PRO A 156 -2.80 8.22 -4.08
N ASN A 157 -1.49 8.43 -4.23
CA ASN A 157 -0.46 7.73 -3.44
C ASN A 157 -0.63 7.91 -1.92
N GLU A 158 -0.95 9.13 -1.44
CA GLU A 158 -1.19 9.35 0.00
C GLU A 158 -2.41 8.58 0.52
N PHE A 159 -3.43 8.39 -0.32
CA PHE A 159 -4.63 7.61 0.00
C PHE A 159 -4.45 6.09 -0.21
N THR A 160 -3.53 5.65 -1.06
CA THR A 160 -3.50 4.26 -1.56
C THR A 160 -3.42 3.20 -0.45
N MET A 161 -2.57 3.37 0.56
CA MET A 161 -2.51 2.41 1.68
C MET A 161 -3.69 2.54 2.66
N HIS A 162 -4.37 3.68 2.69
CA HIS A 162 -5.65 3.84 3.40
C HIS A 162 -6.77 3.12 2.65
N ALA A 163 -6.72 3.12 1.31
CA ALA A 163 -7.66 2.42 0.45
C ALA A 163 -7.51 0.88 0.59
N VAL A 164 -6.29 0.34 0.66
CA VAL A 164 -6.06 -1.08 0.99
C VAL A 164 -6.60 -1.43 2.39
N TRP A 165 -6.33 -0.59 3.39
CA TRP A 165 -6.86 -0.76 4.74
C TRP A 165 -8.40 -0.76 4.74
N LEU A 166 -9.06 0.14 4.00
CA LEU A 166 -10.51 0.11 3.81
C LEU A 166 -10.98 -1.20 3.17
N MET A 167 -10.35 -1.66 2.08
CA MET A 167 -10.72 -2.94 1.43
C MET A 167 -10.66 -4.12 2.43
N GLY A 168 -9.66 -4.15 3.32
CA GLY A 168 -9.52 -5.14 4.39
C GLY A 168 -10.46 -4.99 5.60
N GLY A 169 -11.53 -4.18 5.54
CA GLY A 169 -12.45 -3.96 6.67
C GLY A 169 -11.85 -3.07 7.77
N GLY A 170 -10.90 -2.22 7.40
CA GLY A 170 -10.02 -1.46 8.29
C GLY A 170 -10.62 -0.75 9.50
N PRO A 171 -11.81 -0.12 9.45
CA PRO A 171 -12.40 0.57 10.60
C PRO A 171 -12.55 -0.30 11.86
N SER A 172 -12.63 -1.62 11.73
CA SER A 172 -12.63 -2.57 12.86
C SER A 172 -11.23 -2.79 13.48
N ASN A 173 -10.16 -2.44 12.77
CA ASN A 173 -8.78 -2.45 13.27
C ASN A 173 -8.00 -1.20 12.76
N PRO A 174 -8.17 -0.03 13.39
CA PRO A 174 -7.50 1.20 12.94
C PRO A 174 -5.97 1.19 13.03
N ALA A 175 -5.38 0.26 13.80
CA ALA A 175 -3.93 0.17 13.98
C ALA A 175 -3.20 -0.48 12.81
N SER A 176 -3.90 -1.14 11.87
CA SER A 176 -3.30 -1.77 10.69
C SER A 176 -3.19 -0.85 9.46
N CYS A 177 -3.58 0.42 9.55
CA CYS A 177 -3.49 1.34 8.41
C CYS A 177 -2.07 1.86 8.19
N GLU A 178 -1.41 1.42 7.12
CA GLU A 178 -0.04 1.83 6.77
C GLU A 178 0.04 3.11 5.92
N CYS A 179 -1.02 3.93 5.90
CA CYS A 179 -1.01 5.22 5.23
C CYS A 179 -0.24 6.29 6.02
N LYS A 180 0.22 7.34 5.32
CA LYS A 180 0.97 8.48 5.87
C LYS A 180 0.33 9.18 7.09
N HIS A 181 -0.98 9.05 7.24
CA HIS A 181 -1.75 9.76 8.27
C HIS A 181 -2.19 8.89 9.45
N CYS A 182 -1.94 7.57 9.38
CA CYS A 182 -2.36 6.60 10.40
C CYS A 182 -1.23 5.67 10.85
N GLY A 183 -0.32 5.30 9.95
CA GLY A 183 0.82 4.44 10.23
C GLY A 183 2.04 5.19 10.76
N THR A 184 3.10 4.44 11.03
CA THR A 184 4.35 4.92 11.66
C THR A 184 5.45 5.34 10.67
N LEU A 185 5.13 5.50 9.38
CA LEU A 185 6.10 5.91 8.35
C LEU A 185 6.06 7.43 8.13
N ASP A 186 7.18 8.11 8.41
CA ASP A 186 7.27 9.57 8.44
C ASP A 186 7.01 10.26 7.08
N SER A 187 7.16 9.54 5.96
CA SER A 187 7.08 10.14 4.62
C SER A 187 6.39 9.27 3.57
N GLN A 188 5.74 9.96 2.62
CA GLN A 188 5.18 9.31 1.43
C GLN A 188 6.26 8.67 0.54
N ILE A 189 7.52 9.13 0.62
CA ILE A 189 8.63 8.57 -0.16
C ILE A 189 8.99 7.17 0.36
N GLN A 190 9.06 6.98 1.69
CA GLN A 190 9.24 5.66 2.31
C GLN A 190 8.06 4.73 1.99
N ILE A 191 6.82 5.23 2.04
CA ILE A 191 5.61 4.47 1.67
C ILE A 191 5.67 4.05 0.19
N ASN A 192 5.95 4.99 -0.72
CA ASN A 192 6.09 4.70 -2.16
C ASN A 192 7.15 3.61 -2.42
N LYS A 193 8.30 3.70 -1.75
CA LYS A 193 9.38 2.72 -1.88
C LYS A 193 9.03 1.35 -1.29
N ARG A 194 8.37 1.30 -0.13
CA ARG A 194 8.00 0.06 0.56
C ARG A 194 6.90 -0.73 -0.17
N PHE A 195 5.97 -0.03 -0.84
CA PHE A 195 4.79 -0.64 -1.46
C PHE A 195 4.76 -0.57 -3.00
N GLY A 196 5.85 -0.11 -3.64
CA GLY A 196 5.94 -0.06 -5.10
C GLY A 196 4.89 0.85 -5.74
N LEU A 197 4.71 2.05 -5.18
CA LEU A 197 3.84 3.10 -5.74
C LEU A 197 4.62 3.95 -6.76
N PRO A 198 3.96 4.45 -7.83
CA PRO A 198 4.60 5.29 -8.84
C PRO A 198 5.10 6.63 -8.26
N GLY A 199 5.99 7.31 -8.98
CA GLY A 199 6.61 8.54 -8.48
C GLY A 199 7.78 8.30 -7.52
N GLN A 200 8.58 7.25 -7.76
CA GLN A 200 10.00 7.32 -7.44
C GLN A 200 10.62 8.37 -8.39
N HIS A 201 11.21 9.44 -7.87
CA HIS A 201 12.24 10.16 -8.61
C HIS A 201 13.55 9.45 -8.30
N ASP A 202 14.17 8.84 -9.31
CA ASP A 202 15.51 8.32 -9.14
C ASP A 202 16.50 9.49 -9.15
N ILE A 203 17.49 9.46 -8.27
CA ILE A 203 18.37 10.61 -8.01
C ILE A 203 19.50 10.70 -9.06
N GLN A 204 19.63 9.69 -9.91
CA GLN A 204 20.71 9.57 -10.90
C GLN A 204 20.53 10.46 -12.14
N ASP A 205 19.32 10.94 -12.43
CA ASP A 205 18.98 11.71 -13.65
C ASP A 205 19.45 13.18 -13.66
N HIS A 206 20.29 13.61 -12.71
CA HIS A 206 20.73 15.01 -12.56
C HIS A 206 22.20 15.28 -12.92
N HIS A 207 22.87 14.37 -13.63
CA HIS A 207 24.30 14.47 -13.94
C HIS A 207 24.70 14.42 -15.43
N HIS A 208 23.79 14.75 -16.36
CA HIS A 208 24.11 14.79 -17.80
C HIS A 208 23.60 16.04 -18.54
N HIS A 209 23.91 17.24 -18.03
CA HIS A 209 24.00 18.45 -18.85
C HIS A 209 25.20 19.31 -18.41
N SER A 210 26.13 19.52 -19.35
CA SER A 210 27.29 20.43 -19.30
C SER A 210 27.72 20.72 -20.73
#